data_AF-A0A4Q5RPP8-F1
#
_entry.id   AF-A0A4Q5RPP8-F1
#
_cell.length_a   1.000
_cell.length_b   1.000
_cell.length_c   1.000
_cell.angle_alpha   90.00
_cell.angle_beta   90.00
_cell.angle_gamma   90.00
#
_symmetry.space_group_name_H-M   'P 1'
#
loop_
_entity.id
_entity.type
_entity.pdbx_description
1 polymer ?
#
loop_
_entity_poly.entity_id
_entity_poly.type
_entity_poly.pdbx_seq_one_letter_code
_entity_poly.pdbx_strand_id
1 'polypeptide(L)'
;MSFRTEHDTMGAVQVPADKYWGAQTERSRNNFKIGPAASMPVEIIEAFAYLKKAAAFTNTDLGVLSADKRDLIAQVCDEILEGKLADEFPLVIWQTGSGT
;
A
#
# COMPACT_ATOMS: atom_id res chain seq x y z
N MET A 1 19.65 -10.68 -4.93
CA MET A 1 18.38 -10.12 -4.43
C MET A 1 17.79 -11.11 -3.45
N SER A 2 17.52 -10.67 -2.22
CA SER A 2 16.79 -11.48 -1.24
C SER A 2 15.28 -11.26 -1.44
N PHE A 3 14.51 -12.31 -1.17
CA PHE A 3 13.05 -12.28 -1.29
C PHE A 3 12.41 -12.77 0.01
N ARG A 4 11.21 -12.27 0.27
CA ARG A 4 10.31 -12.71 1.32
C ARG A 4 9.11 -13.37 0.65
N THR A 5 8.77 -14.58 1.10
CA THR A 5 7.58 -15.29 0.61
C THR A 5 6.33 -14.71 1.27
N GLU A 6 5.44 -14.16 0.46
CA GLU A 6 4.12 -13.68 0.88
C GLU A 6 3.01 -14.60 0.38
N HIS A 7 1.84 -14.54 1.04
CA HIS A 7 0.70 -15.39 0.70
C HIS A 7 -0.59 -14.58 0.57
N ASP A 8 -1.39 -14.92 -0.42
CA ASP A 8 -2.79 -14.52 -0.54
C ASP A 8 -3.64 -15.75 -0.91
N THR A 9 -4.91 -15.54 -1.26
CA THR A 9 -5.84 -16.62 -1.63
C THR A 9 -5.43 -17.35 -2.91
N MET A 10 -4.52 -16.80 -3.73
CA MET A 10 -3.99 -17.44 -4.93
C MET A 10 -2.69 -18.23 -4.65
N GLY A 11 -2.21 -18.24 -3.41
CA GLY A 11 -1.03 -18.98 -2.96
C GLY A 11 0.18 -18.07 -2.71
N ALA A 12 1.38 -18.66 -2.79
CA ALA A 12 2.63 -17.96 -2.50
C ALA A 12 3.08 -17.05 -3.65
N VAL A 13 3.79 -15.97 -3.32
CA VAL A 13 4.49 -15.07 -4.26
C VAL A 13 5.77 -14.52 -3.62
N GLN A 14 6.82 -14.33 -4.42
CA GLN A 14 8.09 -13.78 -3.95
C GLN A 14 8.09 -12.26 -4.06
N VAL A 15 8.24 -11.58 -2.92
CA VAL A 15 8.34 -10.11 -2.84
C VAL A 15 9.78 -9.73 -2.49
N PRO A 16 10.39 -8.69 -3.10
CA PRO A 16 11.70 -8.20 -2.67
C PRO A 16 11.73 -7.95 -1.16
N ALA A 17 12.78 -8.44 -0.48
CA ALA A 17 12.82 -8.42 0.99
C ALA A 17 12.98 -7.01 1.59
N ASP A 18 13.41 -6.05 0.77
CA ASP A 18 13.59 -4.64 1.09
C ASP A 18 12.33 -3.79 0.86
N LYS A 19 11.20 -4.42 0.49
CA LYS A 19 9.93 -3.74 0.17
C LYS A 19 8.84 -4.06 1.17
N TYR A 20 8.04 -3.05 1.49
CA TYR A 20 6.96 -3.12 2.47
C TYR A 20 5.66 -3.69 1.87
N TRP A 21 5.48 -3.64 0.55
CA TRP A 21 4.25 -4.16 -0.07
C TRP A 21 4.12 -5.69 0.07
N GLY A 22 2.89 -6.18 -0.10
CA GLY A 22 2.54 -7.59 0.09
C GLY A 22 2.25 -8.33 -1.22
N ALA A 23 1.63 -9.50 -1.09
CA ALA A 23 1.32 -10.40 -2.20
C ALA A 23 0.51 -9.76 -3.33
N GLN A 24 -0.58 -9.05 -2.98
CA GLN A 24 -1.51 -8.49 -3.96
C GLN A 24 -0.85 -7.42 -4.84
N THR A 25 -0.07 -6.52 -4.24
CA THR A 25 0.72 -5.53 -4.97
C THR A 25 1.72 -6.21 -5.92
N GLU A 26 2.44 -7.24 -5.45
CA GLU A 26 3.40 -7.94 -6.30
C GLU A 26 2.72 -8.68 -7.47
N ARG A 27 1.54 -9.27 -7.24
CA ARG A 27 0.76 -9.86 -8.33
C ARG A 27 0.27 -8.81 -9.32
N SER A 28 -0.28 -7.69 -8.85
CA SER A 28 -0.72 -6.61 -9.72
C SER A 28 0.44 -6.07 -10.57
N ARG A 29 1.60 -5.82 -9.95
CA ARG A 29 2.84 -5.42 -10.64
C ARG A 29 3.27 -6.40 -11.73
N ASN A 30 3.05 -7.70 -11.51
CA ASN A 30 3.40 -8.73 -12.49
C ASN A 30 2.34 -8.91 -13.59
N ASN A 31 1.07 -8.69 -13.29
CA ASN A 31 -0.04 -8.83 -14.23
C ASN A 31 -0.20 -7.60 -15.13
N PHE A 32 0.03 -6.40 -14.61
CA PHE A 32 -0.20 -5.12 -15.29
C PHE A 32 1.13 -4.40 -15.57
N LYS A 33 1.74 -4.74 -16.71
CA LYS A 33 2.98 -4.11 -17.20
C LYS A 33 2.68 -3.17 -18.36
N ILE A 34 1.74 -2.25 -18.15
CA ILE A 34 1.20 -1.36 -19.19
C ILE A 34 1.51 0.08 -18.78
N GLY A 35 2.29 0.78 -19.61
CA GLY A 35 2.75 2.15 -19.34
C GLY A 35 4.01 2.22 -18.45
N PRO A 36 4.41 3.43 -18.04
CA PRO A 36 5.57 3.61 -17.15
C PRO A 36 5.34 2.95 -15.79
N ALA A 37 6.38 2.31 -15.25
CA ALA A 37 6.34 1.73 -13.90
C ALA A 37 6.10 2.82 -12.84
N ALA A 38 5.42 2.47 -11.75
CA ALA A 38 5.08 3.40 -10.67
C ALA A 38 4.42 4.70 -11.17
N SER A 39 3.55 4.59 -12.18
CA SER A 39 2.91 5.76 -12.82
C SER A 39 1.69 6.29 -12.08
N MET A 40 1.27 5.66 -10.98
CA MET A 40 0.19 6.19 -10.15
C MET A 40 0.53 7.61 -9.68
N PRO A 41 -0.34 8.62 -9.88
CA PRO A 41 -0.05 9.98 -9.45
C PRO A 41 0.17 10.06 -7.93
N VAL A 42 1.14 10.87 -7.51
CA VAL A 42 1.48 11.04 -6.09
C VAL A 42 0.28 11.55 -5.28
N GLU A 43 -0.55 12.40 -5.89
CA GLU A 43 -1.73 12.97 -5.27
C GLU A 43 -2.77 11.89 -4.92
N ILE A 44 -2.83 10.80 -5.69
CA ILE A 44 -3.68 9.64 -5.37
C ILE A 44 -3.13 8.89 -4.16
N ILE A 45 -1.81 8.71 -4.09
CA ILE A 45 -1.13 8.05 -2.96
C ILE A 45 -1.35 8.86 -1.68
N GLU A 46 -1.13 10.17 -1.73
CA GLU A 46 -1.39 11.09 -0.61
C GLU A 46 -2.86 11.09 -0.19
N ALA A 47 -3.79 11.11 -1.14
CA ALA A 47 -5.23 11.01 -0.84
C ALA A 47 -5.56 9.71 -0.09
N PHE A 48 -4.94 8.59 -0.44
CA PHE A 48 -5.09 7.34 0.30
C PHE A 48 -4.47 7.40 1.70
N ALA A 49 -3.32 8.06 1.88
CA ALA A 49 -2.74 8.26 3.21
C ALA A 49 -3.70 9.06 4.12
N TYR A 50 -4.28 10.16 3.63
CA TYR A 50 -5.30 10.90 4.36
C TYR A 50 -6.54 10.04 4.67
N LEU A 51 -7.06 9.32 3.68
CA LEU A 51 -8.21 8.44 3.85
C LEU A 51 -7.98 7.36 4.92
N LYS A 52 -6.82 6.69 4.88
CA LYS A 52 -6.49 5.61 5.81
C LYS A 52 -6.20 6.14 7.21
N LYS A 53 -5.56 7.29 7.34
CA LYS A 53 -5.40 7.96 8.64
C LYS A 53 -6.76 8.31 9.24
N ALA A 54 -7.63 8.98 8.49
CA ALA A 54 -8.99 9.31 8.96
C ALA A 54 -9.78 8.07 9.36
N ALA A 55 -9.76 7.01 8.55
CA ALA A 55 -10.44 5.75 8.85
C ALA A 55 -9.90 5.09 10.13
N ALA A 56 -8.60 5.16 10.39
CA ALA A 56 -8.01 4.62 11.62
C ALA A 56 -8.53 5.35 12.87
N PHE A 57 -8.57 6.69 12.85
CA PHE A 57 -9.13 7.48 13.94
C PHE A 57 -10.61 7.16 14.17
N THR A 58 -11.43 7.20 13.12
CA THR A 58 -12.86 6.90 13.22
C THR A 58 -13.12 5.48 13.75
N ASN A 59 -12.35 4.48 13.30
CA ASN A 59 -12.48 3.11 13.77
C ASN A 59 -12.08 2.93 15.24
N THR A 60 -11.12 3.72 15.73
CA THR A 60 -10.78 3.75 17.15
C THR A 60 -11.88 4.40 17.99
N ASP A 61 -12.46 5.50 17.51
CA ASP A 61 -13.59 6.16 18.19
C ASP A 61 -14.83 5.26 18.28
N LEU A 62 -15.03 4.40 17.27
CA LEU A 62 -16.09 3.37 17.26
C LEU A 62 -15.74 2.10 18.05
N GLY A 63 -14.53 2.01 18.61
CA GLY A 63 -14.10 0.87 19.44
C GLY A 63 -13.76 -0.41 18.67
N VAL A 64 -13.62 -0.35 17.34
CA VAL A 64 -13.28 -1.51 16.49
C VAL A 64 -11.79 -1.61 16.13
N LEU A 65 -10.99 -0.61 16.53
CA LEU A 65 -9.54 -0.57 16.36
C LEU A 65 -8.85 -0.06 17.62
N SER A 66 -7.80 -0.75 18.09
CA SER A 66 -7.03 -0.29 19.26
C SER A 66 -6.28 1.01 18.97
N ALA A 67 -6.07 1.81 20.02
CA ALA A 67 -5.30 3.06 19.93
C ALA A 67 -3.87 2.82 19.40
N ASP A 68 -3.19 1.76 19.85
CA ASP A 68 -1.85 1.41 19.37
C ASP A 68 -1.80 1.20 17.85
N LYS A 69 -2.83 0.54 17.29
CA LYS A 69 -2.92 0.34 15.84
C LYS A 69 -3.22 1.64 15.11
N ARG A 70 -4.11 2.48 15.65
CA ARG A 70 -4.37 3.81 15.11
C ARG A 70 -3.10 4.64 15.04
N ASP A 71 -2.31 4.66 16.11
CA ASP A 71 -1.11 5.49 16.20
C ASP A 71 -0.04 5.05 15.20
N LEU A 72 0.17 3.73 15.06
CA LEU A 72 1.07 3.18 14.05
C LEU A 72 0.59 3.47 12.61
N ILE A 73 -0.71 3.31 12.33
CA ILE A 73 -1.26 3.62 11.00
C ILE A 73 -1.13 5.11 10.71
N ALA A 74 -1.42 5.98 11.68
CA ALA A 74 -1.31 7.42 11.55
C ALA A 74 0.14 7.85 11.28
N GLN A 75 1.11 7.28 12.00
CA GLN A 75 2.53 7.53 11.79
C GLN A 75 2.95 7.16 10.36
N VAL A 76 2.60 5.96 9.89
CA VAL A 76 2.96 5.53 8.52
C VAL A 76 2.28 6.40 7.46
N CYS A 77 1.04 6.83 7.68
CA CYS A 77 0.39 7.78 6.78
C CYS A 77 1.15 9.12 6.72
N ASP A 78 1.65 9.62 7.84
CA ASP A 78 2.48 10.82 7.85
C ASP A 78 3.82 10.60 7.13
N GLU A 79 4.46 9.44 7.30
CA GLU A 79 5.67 9.07 6.55
C GLU A 79 5.43 9.01 5.03
N ILE A 80 4.24 8.56 4.58
CA ILE A 80 3.84 8.61 3.17
C ILE A 80 3.71 10.07 2.70
N LEU A 81 3.01 10.91 3.47
CA LEU A 81 2.80 12.34 3.14
C LEU A 81 4.10 13.15 3.14
N GLU A 82 5.08 12.74 3.94
CA GLU A 82 6.44 13.30 3.94
C GLU A 82 7.31 12.77 2.80
N GLY A 83 6.79 11.87 1.96
CA GLY A 83 7.48 11.28 0.80
C GLY A 83 8.51 10.21 1.16
N LYS A 84 8.61 9.78 2.42
CA LYS A 84 9.62 8.81 2.88
C LYS A 84 9.43 7.41 2.30
N LEU A 85 8.23 7.10 1.84
CA LEU A 85 7.83 5.78 1.32
C LEU A 85 7.44 5.82 -0.17
N ALA A 86 7.91 6.82 -0.93
CA ALA A 86 7.54 6.98 -2.33
C ALA A 86 7.84 5.73 -3.19
N ASP A 87 8.92 5.01 -2.89
CA ASP A 87 9.35 3.82 -3.62
C ASP A 87 8.53 2.54 -3.30
N GLU A 88 7.48 2.65 -2.47
CA GLU A 88 6.65 1.53 -2.02
C GLU A 88 5.34 1.37 -2.81
N PHE A 89 5.12 2.23 -3.82
CA PHE A 89 3.91 2.24 -4.65
C PHE A 89 4.25 1.93 -6.12
N PRO A 90 4.55 0.67 -6.48
CA PRO A 90 5.11 0.32 -7.79
C PRO A 90 4.08 0.21 -8.92
N LEU A 91 2.79 0.37 -8.61
CA LEU A 91 1.70 0.07 -9.53
C LEU A 91 1.52 1.13 -10.61
N VAL A 92 0.96 0.71 -11.73
CA VAL A 92 0.70 1.55 -12.89
C VAL A 92 -0.74 2.05 -12.89
N ILE A 93 -1.01 3.13 -13.63
CA ILE A 93 -2.38 3.65 -13.83
C ILE A 93 -3.28 2.58 -14.47
N TRP A 94 -2.73 1.82 -15.43
CA TRP A 94 -3.46 0.84 -16.23
C TRP A 94 -3.57 -0.52 -15.54
N GLN A 95 -4.32 -0.54 -14.44
CA GLN A 95 -4.60 -1.72 -13.63
C GLN A 95 -6.11 -2.07 -13.65
N THR A 96 -6.63 -2.70 -12.59
CA THR A 96 -8.07 -2.93 -12.44
C THR A 96 -8.84 -1.61 -12.48
N GLY A 97 -9.99 -1.57 -13.16
CA GLY A 97 -10.77 -0.33 -13.34
C GLY A 97 -11.41 0.21 -12.06
N SER A 98 -11.48 -0.60 -11.00
CA SER A 98 -11.97 -0.19 -9.67
C SER A 98 -10.90 0.50 -8.81
N GLY A 99 -9.62 0.38 -9.17
CA GLY A 99 -8.51 0.83 -8.33
C GLY A 99 -8.37 0.02 -7.03
N THR A 100 -8.74 -1.26 -7.07
CA THR A 100 -8.52 -2.23 -5.98
C THR A 100 -7.05 -2.64 -5.94
#